data_AF-W7T110-F1
#
_entry.id   AF-W7T110-F1
#
_cell.length_a   1.000
_cell.length_b   1.000
_cell.length_c   1.000
_cell.angle_alpha   90.00
_cell.angle_beta   90.00
_cell.angle_gamma   90.00
#
_symmetry.space_group_name_H-M   'P 1'
#
loop_
_entity.id
_entity.type
_entity.pdbx_description
1 polymer ?
#
loop_
_entity_poly.entity_id
_entity_poly.type
_entity_poly.pdbx_seq_one_letter_code
_entity_poly.pdbx_strand_id
1 'polypeptide(L)'
;MPIIVGLIGVLGVVSGQLVTTWRERAREAAAIRRADQIYWRDKRLDACLALLVTMNAWRELAVDTWRGPADDQTLAELHTAVIAMSDQLAILKLIGTDPIRTAATSAVDDLLTTSAAARNSPATADLDQASRHLTATIRTLRDHFRAALPIP
;
A
#
# COMPACT_ATOMS: atom_id res chain seq x y z
N MET A 1 57.09 36.38 -14.69
CA MET A 1 56.62 36.10 -13.32
C MET A 1 55.18 36.57 -13.01
N PRO A 2 54.66 37.74 -13.43
CA PRO A 2 53.28 38.15 -13.06
C PRO A 2 52.16 37.37 -13.77
N ILE A 3 52.41 36.90 -15.00
CA ILE A 3 51.43 36.16 -15.82
C ILE A 3 51.08 34.78 -15.20
N ILE A 4 52.05 34.12 -14.57
CA ILE A 4 51.88 32.78 -13.99
C ILE A 4 51.02 32.86 -12.71
N VAL A 5 51.19 33.90 -11.90
CA VAL A 5 50.40 34.12 -10.67
C VAL A 5 48.93 34.41 -10.99
N GLY A 6 48.66 35.19 -12.05
CA GLY A 6 47.29 35.43 -12.52
C GLY A 6 46.57 34.17 -13.00
N LEU A 7 47.30 33.26 -13.68
CA LEU A 7 46.75 32.02 -14.21
C LEU A 7 46.40 31.01 -13.10
N ILE A 8 47.20 30.96 -12.04
CA ILE A 8 46.93 30.15 -10.82
C ILE A 8 45.68 30.67 -10.10
N GLY A 9 45.50 31.99 -10.01
CA GLY A 9 44.31 32.60 -9.40
C GLY A 9 43.02 32.25 -10.15
N VAL A 10 43.02 32.31 -11.48
CA VAL A 10 41.87 31.95 -12.32
C VAL A 10 41.55 30.46 -12.21
N LEU A 11 42.57 29.59 -12.21
CA LEU A 11 42.40 28.15 -11.97
C LEU A 11 41.77 27.88 -10.61
N GLY A 12 42.15 28.58 -9.55
CA GLY A 12 41.54 28.46 -8.22
C GLY A 12 40.06 28.82 -8.19
N VAL A 13 39.65 29.88 -8.89
CA VAL A 13 38.24 30.31 -8.99
C VAL A 13 37.40 29.30 -9.78
N VAL A 14 37.90 28.83 -10.93
CA VAL A 14 37.20 27.83 -11.76
C VAL A 14 37.07 26.49 -11.01
N SER A 15 38.12 26.07 -10.31
CA SER A 15 38.10 24.87 -9.46
C SER A 15 37.08 25.00 -8.33
N GLY A 16 37.04 26.17 -7.67
CA GLY A 16 36.08 26.47 -6.61
C GLY A 16 34.63 26.41 -7.11
N GLN A 17 34.34 27.02 -8.25
CA GLN A 17 33.01 27.00 -8.88
C GLN A 17 32.59 25.60 -9.33
N LEU A 18 33.51 24.79 -9.84
CA LEU A 18 33.26 23.39 -10.16
C LEU A 18 32.93 22.56 -8.90
N VAL A 19 33.65 22.77 -7.80
CA VAL A 19 33.39 22.05 -6.54
C VAL A 19 32.06 22.47 -5.93
N THR A 20 31.69 23.76 -5.97
CA THR A 20 30.40 24.22 -5.44
C THR A 20 29.22 23.68 -6.26
N THR A 21 29.30 23.77 -7.60
CA THR A 21 28.26 23.23 -8.49
C THR A 21 28.11 21.72 -8.38
N TRP A 22 29.20 20.97 -8.20
CA TRP A 22 29.14 19.52 -7.92
C TRP A 22 28.46 19.21 -6.58
N ARG A 23 28.77 19.97 -5.53
CA ARG A 23 28.13 19.81 -4.21
C ARG A 23 26.65 20.16 -4.24
N GLU A 24 26.26 21.20 -4.97
CA GLU A 24 24.87 21.60 -5.15
C GLU A 24 24.08 20.54 -5.91
N ARG A 25 24.61 20.06 -7.05
CA ARG A 25 23.99 18.94 -7.81
C ARG A 25 23.87 17.67 -6.97
N ALA A 26 24.88 17.35 -6.15
CA ALA A 26 24.83 16.19 -5.27
C ALA A 26 23.76 16.33 -4.17
N ARG A 27 23.57 17.55 -3.63
CA ARG A 27 22.51 17.85 -2.65
C ARG A 27 21.13 17.79 -3.30
N GLU A 28 20.96 18.37 -4.49
CA GLU A 28 19.71 18.30 -5.26
C GLU A 28 19.34 16.86 -5.60
N ALA A 29 20.29 16.07 -6.10
CA ALA A 29 20.07 14.65 -6.37
C ALA A 29 19.70 13.87 -5.11
N ALA A 30 20.29 14.20 -3.95
CA ALA A 30 19.91 13.59 -2.67
C ALA A 30 18.51 14.03 -2.22
N ALA A 31 18.13 15.29 -2.44
CA ALA A 31 16.80 15.82 -2.11
C ALA A 31 15.72 15.16 -2.99
N ILE A 32 15.96 15.01 -4.29
CA ILE A 32 15.06 14.32 -5.22
C ILE A 32 14.87 12.87 -4.80
N ARG A 33 15.95 12.14 -4.48
CA ARG A 33 15.87 10.75 -3.98
C ARG A 33 15.04 10.64 -2.70
N ARG A 34 15.19 11.57 -1.76
CA ARG A 34 14.39 11.60 -0.52
C ARG A 34 12.91 11.89 -0.81
N ALA A 35 12.63 12.85 -1.70
CA ALA A 35 11.27 13.19 -2.09
C ALA A 35 10.57 12.01 -2.79
N ASP A 36 11.27 11.32 -3.69
CA ASP A 36 10.78 10.12 -4.36
C ASP A 36 10.50 8.98 -3.36
N GLN A 37 11.42 8.74 -2.41
CA GLN A 37 11.21 7.76 -1.34
C GLN A 37 9.96 8.06 -0.48
N ILE A 38 9.76 9.32 -0.11
CA ILE A 38 8.58 9.76 0.65
C ILE A 38 7.31 9.58 -0.18
N TYR A 39 7.33 10.03 -1.45
CA TYR A 39 6.21 9.88 -2.37
C TYR A 39 5.76 8.42 -2.50
N TRP A 40 6.68 7.51 -2.78
CA TRP A 40 6.34 6.08 -2.91
C TRP A 40 5.96 5.43 -1.59
N ARG A 41 6.48 5.91 -0.46
CA ARG A 41 6.02 5.47 0.87
C ARG A 41 4.56 5.86 1.09
N ASP A 42 4.23 7.12 0.85
CA ASP A 42 2.89 7.64 1.10
C ASP A 42 1.87 6.99 0.15
N LYS A 43 2.23 6.76 -1.13
CA LYS A 43 1.41 5.97 -2.06
C LYS A 43 1.15 4.53 -1.60
N ARG A 44 2.14 3.88 -1.00
CA ARG A 44 1.96 2.54 -0.41
C ARG A 44 1.03 2.58 0.79
N LEU A 45 1.17 3.58 1.67
CA LEU A 45 0.29 3.78 2.83
C LEU A 45 -1.16 3.98 2.38
N ASP A 46 -1.39 4.86 1.40
CA ASP A 46 -2.72 5.12 0.85
C ASP A 46 -3.36 3.85 0.30
N ALA A 47 -2.62 3.07 -0.50
CA ALA A 47 -3.11 1.81 -1.07
C ALA A 47 -3.39 0.75 0.01
N CYS A 48 -2.54 0.66 1.04
CA CYS A 48 -2.76 -0.24 2.18
C CYS A 48 -4.03 0.12 2.96
N LEU A 49 -4.23 1.42 3.23
CA LEU A 49 -5.43 1.92 3.92
C LEU A 49 -6.69 1.70 3.08
N ALA A 50 -6.65 2.01 1.80
CA ALA A 50 -7.76 1.79 0.89
C ALA A 50 -8.14 0.31 0.80
N LEU A 51 -7.17 -0.61 0.77
CA LEU A 51 -7.44 -2.04 0.81
C LEU A 51 -8.13 -2.44 2.12
N LEU A 52 -7.63 -2.00 3.28
CA LEU A 52 -8.25 -2.33 4.58
C LEU A 52 -9.69 -1.81 4.69
N VAL A 53 -9.94 -0.58 4.22
CA VAL A 53 -11.28 0.02 4.24
C VAL A 53 -12.23 -0.76 3.33
N THR A 54 -11.81 -1.09 2.10
CA THR A 54 -12.64 -1.85 1.16
C THR A 54 -12.89 -3.28 1.63
N MET A 55 -11.90 -3.95 2.23
CA MET A 55 -12.08 -5.26 2.87
C MET A 55 -13.08 -5.21 4.02
N ASN A 56 -13.04 -4.17 4.86
CA ASN A 56 -13.99 -4.06 5.97
C ASN A 56 -15.41 -3.77 5.48
N ALA A 57 -15.57 -2.86 4.52
CA ALA A 57 -16.87 -2.58 3.91
C ALA A 57 -17.48 -3.81 3.25
N TRP A 58 -16.67 -4.56 2.48
CA TRP A 58 -17.12 -5.81 1.88
C TRP A 58 -17.51 -6.85 2.94
N ARG A 59 -16.74 -7.00 4.02
CA ARG A 59 -17.03 -7.95 5.11
C ARG A 59 -18.39 -7.67 5.73
N GLU A 60 -18.67 -6.42 6.04
CA GLU A 60 -19.94 -6.01 6.66
C GLU A 60 -21.12 -6.39 5.77
N LEU A 61 -21.07 -6.01 4.48
CA LEU A 61 -22.09 -6.40 3.49
C LEU A 61 -22.21 -7.93 3.37
N ALA A 62 -21.10 -8.65 3.29
CA ALA A 62 -21.10 -10.10 3.09
C ALA A 62 -21.76 -10.83 4.27
N VAL A 63 -21.43 -10.44 5.49
CA VAL A 63 -21.99 -11.04 6.71
C VAL A 63 -23.50 -10.80 6.78
N ASP A 64 -23.99 -9.62 6.41
CA ASP A 64 -25.42 -9.32 6.39
C ASP A 64 -26.18 -10.24 5.41
N THR A 65 -25.56 -10.60 4.28
CA THR A 65 -26.15 -11.53 3.31
C THR A 65 -26.15 -13.01 3.74
N TRP A 66 -25.50 -13.39 4.84
CA TRP A 66 -25.50 -14.78 5.27
C TRP A 66 -26.79 -15.20 5.96
N ARG A 67 -27.55 -14.25 6.53
CA ARG A 67 -28.76 -14.51 7.32
C ARG A 67 -30.06 -14.49 6.50
N GLY A 68 -29.98 -14.14 5.21
CA GLY A 68 -31.13 -14.07 4.33
C GLY A 68 -30.72 -13.73 2.89
N PRO A 69 -31.62 -13.93 1.91
CA PRO A 69 -31.34 -13.55 0.53
C PRO A 69 -31.08 -12.05 0.44
N ALA A 70 -29.95 -11.69 -0.17
CA ALA A 70 -29.61 -10.32 -0.51
C ALA A 70 -30.57 -9.79 -1.58
N ASP A 71 -30.97 -8.52 -1.47
CA ASP A 71 -31.65 -7.83 -2.57
C ASP A 71 -30.65 -7.47 -3.69
N ASP A 72 -31.18 -7.07 -4.85
CA ASP A 72 -30.37 -6.73 -6.02
C ASP A 72 -29.39 -5.59 -5.74
N GLN A 73 -29.78 -4.65 -4.88
CA GLN A 73 -28.92 -3.54 -4.46
C GLN A 73 -27.71 -4.03 -3.66
N THR A 74 -27.92 -4.87 -2.65
CA THR A 74 -26.83 -5.43 -1.82
C THR A 74 -25.88 -6.26 -2.66
N LEU A 75 -26.38 -7.00 -3.66
CA LEU A 75 -25.54 -7.75 -4.61
C LEU A 75 -24.67 -6.82 -5.47
N ALA A 76 -25.21 -5.70 -5.95
CA ALA A 76 -24.46 -4.70 -6.71
C ALA A 76 -23.39 -4.01 -5.85
N GLU A 77 -23.70 -3.71 -4.59
CA GLU A 77 -22.75 -3.14 -3.62
C GLU A 77 -21.62 -4.12 -3.29
N LEU A 78 -21.94 -5.40 -3.04
CA LEU A 78 -20.95 -6.46 -2.86
C LEU A 78 -20.01 -6.58 -4.06
N HIS A 79 -20.56 -6.57 -5.27
CA HIS A 79 -19.77 -6.66 -6.49
C HIS A 79 -18.84 -5.46 -6.65
N THR A 80 -19.35 -4.25 -6.39
CA THR A 80 -18.57 -3.01 -6.41
C THR A 80 -17.43 -3.04 -5.39
N ALA A 81 -17.69 -3.55 -4.19
CA ALA A 81 -16.68 -3.68 -3.14
C ALA A 81 -15.59 -4.71 -3.51
N VAL A 82 -15.93 -5.81 -4.19
CA VAL A 82 -14.93 -6.78 -4.72
C VAL A 82 -14.05 -6.14 -5.80
N ILE A 83 -14.63 -5.36 -6.71
CA ILE A 83 -13.86 -4.62 -7.72
C ILE A 83 -12.89 -3.66 -7.04
N ALA A 84 -13.38 -2.86 -6.08
CA ALA A 84 -12.54 -1.91 -5.36
C ALA A 84 -11.40 -2.59 -4.59
N MET A 85 -11.66 -3.70 -3.89
CA MET A 85 -10.62 -4.50 -3.24
C MET A 85 -9.58 -5.02 -4.26
N SER A 86 -10.05 -5.51 -5.42
CA SER A 86 -9.19 -6.05 -6.47
C SER A 86 -8.28 -4.97 -7.08
N ASP A 87 -8.82 -3.77 -7.30
CA ASP A 87 -8.05 -2.62 -7.78
C ASP A 87 -6.98 -2.20 -6.78
N GLN A 88 -7.31 -2.13 -5.49
CA GLN A 88 -6.31 -1.81 -4.45
C GLN A 88 -5.24 -2.89 -4.34
N LEU A 89 -5.62 -4.16 -4.46
CA LEU A 89 -4.67 -5.27 -4.51
C LEU A 89 -3.75 -5.17 -5.73
N ALA A 90 -4.28 -4.79 -6.90
CA ALA A 90 -3.48 -4.60 -8.11
C ALA A 90 -2.48 -3.45 -7.95
N ILE A 91 -2.90 -2.33 -7.33
CA ILE A 91 -1.99 -1.22 -7.00
C ILE A 91 -0.88 -1.73 -6.07
N LEU A 92 -1.21 -2.44 -4.99
CA LEU A 92 -0.21 -3.00 -4.07
C LEU A 92 0.72 -4.03 -4.73
N LYS A 93 0.25 -4.75 -5.76
CA LYS A 93 1.13 -5.63 -6.55
C LYS A 93 2.17 -4.85 -7.36
N LEU A 94 1.83 -3.63 -7.79
CA LEU A 94 2.72 -2.75 -8.56
C LEU A 94 3.70 -1.98 -7.69
N ILE A 95 3.22 -1.40 -6.58
CA ILE A 95 4.02 -0.46 -5.77
C ILE A 95 4.44 -1.03 -4.41
N GLY A 96 3.85 -2.13 -3.97
CA GLY A 96 4.11 -2.73 -2.67
C GLY A 96 5.43 -3.51 -2.64
N THR A 97 6.06 -3.53 -1.47
CA THR A 97 7.18 -4.43 -1.20
C THR A 97 6.70 -5.88 -1.14
N ASP A 98 7.57 -6.86 -1.38
CA ASP A 98 7.21 -8.28 -1.33
C ASP A 98 6.43 -8.71 -0.07
N PRO A 99 6.77 -8.25 1.16
CA PRO A 99 6.00 -8.60 2.35
C PRO A 99 4.58 -8.04 2.36
N ILE A 100 4.39 -6.82 1.83
CA ILE A 100 3.08 -6.16 1.73
C ILE A 100 2.23 -6.88 0.68
N ARG A 101 2.79 -7.13 -0.50
CA ARG A 101 2.10 -7.79 -1.61
C ARG A 101 1.62 -9.19 -1.23
N THR A 102 2.47 -9.97 -0.58
CA THR A 102 2.17 -11.35 -0.18
C THR A 102 1.08 -11.39 0.88
N ALA A 103 1.20 -10.56 1.93
CA ALA A 103 0.19 -10.47 2.98
C ALA A 103 -1.16 -9.99 2.44
N ALA A 104 -1.17 -8.94 1.61
CA ALA A 104 -2.38 -8.43 0.99
C ALA A 104 -3.09 -9.49 0.13
N THR A 105 -2.34 -10.20 -0.71
CA THR A 105 -2.90 -11.25 -1.58
C THR A 105 -3.49 -12.38 -0.73
N SER A 106 -2.73 -12.88 0.24
CA SER A 106 -3.19 -13.95 1.13
C SER A 106 -4.45 -13.55 1.92
N ALA A 107 -4.52 -12.31 2.40
CA ALA A 107 -5.65 -11.84 3.20
C ALA A 107 -6.92 -11.64 2.36
N VAL A 108 -6.80 -11.15 1.12
CA VAL A 108 -7.93 -11.05 0.19
C VAL A 108 -8.44 -12.44 -0.19
N ASP A 109 -7.54 -13.36 -0.54
CA ASP A 109 -7.91 -14.73 -0.91
C ASP A 109 -8.61 -15.47 0.25
N ASP A 110 -8.07 -15.35 1.48
CA ASP A 110 -8.66 -15.94 2.69
C ASP A 110 -10.06 -15.36 2.98
N LEU A 111 -10.22 -14.04 2.84
CA LEU A 111 -11.49 -13.35 3.05
C LEU A 111 -12.57 -13.79 2.05
N LEU A 112 -12.23 -13.86 0.76
CA LEU A 112 -13.15 -14.30 -0.29
C LEU A 112 -13.50 -15.80 -0.13
N THR A 113 -12.50 -16.64 0.17
CA THR A 113 -12.68 -18.09 0.33
C THR A 113 -13.54 -18.43 1.55
N THR A 114 -13.29 -17.78 2.68
CA THR A 114 -14.07 -17.97 3.91
C THR A 114 -15.54 -17.59 3.70
N SER A 115 -15.80 -16.47 3.05
CA SER A 115 -17.17 -16.03 2.77
C SER A 115 -17.89 -16.93 1.78
N ALA A 116 -17.20 -17.40 0.73
CA ALA A 116 -17.75 -18.36 -0.21
C ALA A 116 -18.13 -19.68 0.49
N ALA A 117 -17.28 -20.16 1.40
CA ALA A 117 -17.56 -21.35 2.20
C ALA A 117 -18.78 -21.15 3.12
N ALA A 118 -18.86 -20.02 3.82
CA ALA A 118 -19.99 -19.69 4.69
C ALA A 118 -21.32 -19.59 3.91
N ARG A 119 -21.29 -18.95 2.74
CA ARG A 119 -22.48 -18.75 1.89
C ARG A 119 -22.98 -20.02 1.20
N ASN A 120 -22.08 -20.94 0.84
CA ASN A 120 -22.45 -22.19 0.17
C ASN A 120 -22.91 -23.29 1.13
N SER A 121 -22.69 -23.13 2.44
CA SER A 121 -23.10 -24.11 3.46
C SER A 121 -23.68 -23.44 4.72
N PRO A 122 -24.66 -22.53 4.60
CA PRO A 122 -25.13 -21.73 5.73
C PRO A 122 -25.83 -22.57 6.82
N ALA A 123 -26.38 -23.74 6.45
CA ALA A 123 -27.04 -24.64 7.39
C ALA A 123 -26.07 -25.37 8.35
N THR A 124 -24.79 -25.47 7.99
CA THR A 124 -23.76 -26.17 8.77
C THR A 124 -22.56 -25.29 9.13
N ALA A 125 -22.47 -24.10 8.54
CA ALA A 125 -21.42 -23.14 8.83
C ALA A 125 -21.68 -22.46 10.18
N ASP A 126 -20.64 -22.43 11.04
CA ASP A 126 -20.61 -21.52 12.17
C ASP A 126 -20.35 -20.09 11.62
N LEU A 127 -21.44 -19.39 11.31
CA LEU A 127 -21.41 -18.04 10.73
C LEU A 127 -20.72 -17.04 11.68
N ASP A 128 -20.85 -17.24 13.00
CA ASP A 128 -20.18 -16.39 13.98
C ASP A 128 -18.68 -16.65 14.00
N GLN A 129 -18.24 -17.90 13.86
CA GLN A 129 -16.83 -18.24 13.68
C GLN A 129 -16.27 -17.65 12.37
N ALA A 130 -16.99 -17.76 11.26
CA ALA A 130 -16.59 -17.16 9.99
C ALA A 130 -16.45 -15.64 10.10
N SER A 131 -17.41 -14.96 10.72
CA SER A 131 -17.35 -13.51 10.96
C SER A 131 -16.16 -13.10 11.84
N ARG A 132 -15.88 -13.87 12.91
CA ARG A 132 -14.69 -13.66 13.75
C ARG A 132 -13.40 -13.86 12.96
N HIS A 133 -13.33 -14.89 12.11
CA HIS A 133 -12.18 -15.16 11.25
C HIS A 133 -11.92 -14.01 10.29
N LEU A 134 -12.93 -13.55 9.54
CA LEU A 134 -12.81 -12.40 8.63
C LEU A 134 -12.28 -11.15 9.35
N THR A 135 -12.80 -10.89 10.55
CA THR A 135 -12.36 -9.76 11.39
C THR A 135 -10.89 -9.92 11.82
N ALA A 136 -10.47 -11.14 12.16
CA ALA A 136 -9.10 -11.44 12.52
C ALA A 136 -8.14 -11.32 11.33
N THR A 137 -8.55 -11.71 10.13
CA THR A 137 -7.77 -11.56 8.90
C THR A 137 -7.48 -10.09 8.59
N ILE A 138 -8.49 -9.22 8.63
CA ILE A 138 -8.32 -7.77 8.41
C ILE A 138 -7.40 -7.17 9.49
N ARG A 139 -7.57 -7.59 10.75
CA ARG A 139 -6.73 -7.12 11.87
C ARG A 139 -5.27 -7.51 11.68
N THR A 140 -5.01 -8.77 11.35
CA THR A 140 -3.67 -9.30 11.10
C THR A 140 -3.00 -8.57 9.95
N LEU A 141 -3.74 -8.33 8.85
CA LEU A 141 -3.21 -7.56 7.72
C LEU A 141 -2.84 -6.12 8.11
N ARG A 142 -3.70 -5.46 8.90
CA ARG A 142 -3.43 -4.10 9.39
C ARG A 142 -2.16 -4.06 10.25
N ASP A 143 -1.99 -5.03 11.15
CA ASP A 143 -0.83 -5.08 12.02
C ASP A 143 0.45 -5.39 11.23
N HIS A 144 0.35 -6.21 10.18
CA HIS A 144 1.43 -6.44 9.22
C HIS A 144 1.81 -5.18 8.45
N PHE A 145 0.84 -4.41 7.95
CA PHE A 145 1.11 -3.14 7.28
C PHE A 145 1.78 -2.11 8.20
N ARG A 146 1.36 -2.04 9.47
CA ARG A 146 2.01 -1.17 10.47
C ARG A 146 3.47 -1.55 10.70
N ALA A 147 3.78 -2.84 10.74
CA ALA A 147 5.16 -3.31 10.89
C ALA A 147 6.01 -3.09 9.63
N ALA A 148 5.41 -3.25 8.45
CA ALA A 148 6.10 -3.12 7.16
C ALA A 148 6.31 -1.66 6.72
N LEU A 149 5.54 -0.71 7.26
CA LEU A 149 5.60 0.72 6.94
C LEU A 149 5.92 1.52 8.22
N PRO A 150 7.16 1.46 8.74
CA PRO A 150 7.53 2.21 9.93
C PRO A 150 7.34 3.72 9.68
N ILE A 151 6.53 4.33 10.55
CA ILE A 151 6.42 5.79 10.63
C ILE A 151 7.66 6.27 11.41
N PRO A 152 8.49 7.17 10.84
CA PRO A 152 9.67 7.69 11.52
C PRO A 152 9.34 8.56 12.73
#